data_AF-A0A966B7Y1-F1
#
_entry.id   AF-A0A966B7Y1-F1
#
_cell.length_a   1.000
_cell.length_b   1.000
_cell.length_c   1.000
_cell.angle_alpha   90.00
_cell.angle_beta   90.00
_cell.angle_gamma   90.00
#
_symmetry.space_group_name_H-M   'P 1'
#
loop_
_entity.id
_entity.type
_entity.pdbx_description
1 polymer ?
#
loop_
_entity_poly.entity_id
_entity_poly.type
_entity_poly.pdbx_seq_one_letter_code
_entity_poly.pdbx_strand_id
1 'polypeptide(L)' 'MTRRNIRVDPHFFAELDNQLSESRGPNGEPSASDFLVIDLPTISDAFAEHFDEFPACGCPKLRRGC' A
#
# COMPACT_ATOMS: atom_id res chain seq x y z
N MET A 1 20.70 -6.07 -4.99
CA MET A 1 19.25 -5.79 -4.92
C MET A 1 18.95 -4.54 -5.73
N THR A 2 17.92 -4.59 -6.57
CA THR A 2 17.52 -3.44 -7.40
C THR A 2 16.28 -2.82 -6.80
N ARG A 3 16.41 -1.62 -6.25
CA ARG A 3 15.29 -0.87 -5.68
C ARG A 3 14.27 -0.53 -6.79
N ARG A 4 12.99 -0.84 -6.57
CA ARG A 4 11.91 -0.60 -7.54
C ARG A 4 11.20 0.73 -7.31
N ASN A 5 10.67 1.30 -8.39
CA ASN A 5 9.72 2.40 -8.28
C ASN A 5 8.33 1.82 -7.96
N ILE A 6 7.88 2.01 -6.73
CA ILE A 6 6.56 1.56 -6.26
C ILE A 6 5.54 2.68 -6.46
N ARG A 7 4.34 2.32 -6.88
CA ARG A 7 3.19 3.21 -6.98
C ARG A 7 2.02 2.56 -6.24
N VAL A 8 1.28 3.38 -5.50
CA VAL A 8 0.07 2.96 -4.82
C VAL A 8 -1.12 3.18 -5.75
N ASP A 9 -1.99 2.17 -5.87
CA ASP A 9 -3.18 2.28 -6.70
C ASP A 9 -4.13 3.35 -6.13
N PRO A 10 -4.70 4.25 -6.94
CA PRO A 10 -5.63 5.26 -6.45
C PRO A 10 -6.83 4.71 -5.68
N HIS A 11 -7.29 3.49 -6.00
CA HIS A 11 -8.40 2.83 -5.31
C HIS A 11 -8.08 2.53 -3.84
N PHE A 12 -6.80 2.35 -3.50
CA PHE A 12 -6.38 2.14 -2.12
C PHE A 12 -6.78 3.31 -1.22
N PHE A 13 -6.69 4.55 -1.70
CA PHE A 13 -7.02 5.73 -0.89
C PHE A 13 -8.52 5.80 -0.60
N ALA A 14 -9.36 5.46 -1.57
CA ALA A 14 -10.81 5.38 -1.36
C ALA A 14 -11.17 4.31 -0.31
N GLU A 15 -10.46 3.19 -0.31
CA GLU A 15 -10.66 2.14 0.69
C GLU A 15 -10.12 2.54 2.07
N LEU A 16 -8.99 3.24 2.11
CA LEU A 16 -8.42 3.77 3.35
C LEU A 16 -9.38 4.76 4.04
N ASP A 17 -9.99 5.66 3.27
CA ASP A 17 -10.97 6.63 3.76
C ASP A 17 -12.27 5.95 4.24
N ASN A 18 -12.63 4.78 3.70
CA ASN A 18 -13.77 3.99 4.18
C ASN A 18 -13.47 3.29 5.52
N GLN A 19 -12.20 3.02 5.82
CA GLN A 19 -11.78 2.27 7.01
C GLN A 19 -11.36 3.18 8.17
N LEU A 20 -10.72 4.31 7.87
CA LEU A 20 -10.17 5.22 8.86
C LEU A 20 -10.80 6.60 8.74
N SER A 21 -11.05 7.24 9.87
CA SER A 21 -11.53 8.61 9.93
C SER A 21 -10.45 9.62 9.52
N GLU A 22 -10.88 10.80 9.08
CA GLU A 22 -9.97 11.92 8.75
C GLU A 22 -9.18 12.42 9.98
N SER A 23 -9.77 12.33 11.17
CA SER A 23 -9.15 12.71 12.44
C SER A 23 -8.89 11.49 13.32
N ARG A 24 -7.96 11.62 14.29
CA ARG A 24 -7.77 10.59 15.32
C ARG A 24 -9.04 10.41 16.14
N GLY A 25 -9.30 9.16 16.51
CA GLY A 25 -10.44 8.81 17.34
C GLY A 25 -10.25 9.21 18.82
N PRO A 26 -11.33 9.23 19.61
CA PRO A 26 -11.30 9.67 21.01
C PRO A 26 -10.45 8.77 21.92
N ASN A 27 -10.15 7.52 21.51
CA ASN A 27 -9.31 6.60 22.27
C ASN A 27 -7.90 6.45 21.68
N GLY A 28 -7.51 7.37 20.77
CA GLY A 28 -6.20 7.34 20.12
C GLY A 28 -6.16 6.48 18.86
N GLU A 29 -7.31 6.09 18.31
CA GLU A 29 -7.38 5.41 17.01
C GLU A 29 -6.68 6.25 15.93
N PRO A 30 -5.89 5.62 15.04
CA PRO A 30 -5.19 6.32 13.97
C PRO A 30 -6.17 6.87 12.93
N SER A 31 -5.83 8.02 12.37
CA SER A 31 -6.51 8.58 11.20
C SER A 31 -5.93 8.06 9.90
N ALA A 32 -6.65 8.27 8.79
CA ALA A 32 -6.13 8.03 7.44
C ALA A 32 -4.80 8.80 7.21
N SER A 33 -4.73 10.05 7.67
CA SER A 33 -3.50 10.86 7.56
C SER A 33 -2.32 10.26 8.33
N ASP A 34 -2.56 9.69 9.51
CA ASP A 34 -1.51 9.03 10.29
C ASP A 34 -0.92 7.85 9.51
N PHE A 35 -1.78 7.02 8.91
CA PHE A 35 -1.34 5.90 8.08
C PHE A 35 -0.52 6.36 6.87
N LEU A 36 -0.99 7.39 6.16
CA LEU A 36 -0.32 7.92 4.96
C LEU A 36 1.08 8.48 5.26
N VAL A 37 1.26 9.11 6.42
CA VAL A 37 2.52 9.78 6.79
C VAL A 37 3.50 8.83 7.48
N ILE A 38 3.00 7.88 8.27
CA ILE A 38 3.85 7.06 9.16
C ILE A 38 4.07 5.67 8.56
N ASP A 39 2.98 4.99 8.20
CA ASP A 39 3.03 3.57 7.85
C ASP A 39 3.32 3.35 6.36
N LEU A 40 2.62 4.09 5.49
CA LEU A 40 2.71 3.93 4.03
C LEU A 40 4.13 4.10 3.48
N PRO A 41 4.96 5.07 3.92
CA PRO A 41 6.34 5.21 3.43
C PRO A 41 7.19 3.99 3.78
N THR A 42 7.08 3.49 5.02
CA THR A 42 7.80 2.30 5.49
C THR A 42 7.43 1.06 4.69
N ILE A 43 6.13 0.89 4.42
CA ILE A 43 5.62 -0.21 3.59
C ILE A 43 6.15 -0.07 2.16
N SER A 44 6.07 1.13 1.57
CA SER A 44 6.55 1.40 0.20
C SER A 44 8.05 1.12 0.07
N ASP A 45 8.86 1.50 1.06
CA ASP A 45 10.30 1.23 1.08
C ASP A 45 10.60 -0.27 1.16
N ALA A 46 9.91 -1.00 2.04
CA ALA A 46 10.07 -2.45 2.13
C ALA A 46 9.71 -3.16 0.81
N PHE A 47 8.62 -2.74 0.16
CA PHE A 47 8.28 -3.24 -1.17
C PHE A 47 9.31 -2.83 -2.23
N ALA A 48 9.84 -1.61 -2.17
CA ALA A 48 10.85 -1.16 -3.12
C ALA A 48 12.13 -2.00 -3.04
N GLU A 49 12.53 -2.44 -1.85
CA GLU A 49 13.77 -3.16 -1.60
C GLU A 49 13.64 -4.68 -1.77
N HIS A 50 12.52 -5.25 -1.32
CA HIS A 50 12.33 -6.69 -1.21
C HIS A 50 11.27 -7.26 -2.17
N PHE A 51 10.83 -6.51 -3.19
CA PHE A 51 9.77 -6.97 -4.09
C PHE A 51 10.03 -8.37 -4.67
N ASP A 52 11.29 -8.67 -5.02
CA ASP A 52 11.70 -9.95 -5.61
C ASP A 52 11.65 -11.14 -4.65
N GLU A 53 11.56 -10.88 -3.35
CA GLU A 53 11.47 -11.92 -2.31
C GLU A 53 10.03 -12.32 -2.02
N PHE A 54 9.06 -11.47 -2.38
CA PHE A 54 7.67 -11.86 -2.28
C PHE A 54 7.41 -13.00 -3.26
N PRO A 55 6.74 -14.09 -2.82
CA PRO A 55 6.37 -15.15 -3.72
C PRO A 55 5.60 -14.50 -4.86
N ALA A 56 6.05 -14.72 -6.10
CA ALA A 56 5.32 -14.26 -7.26
C ALA A 56 3.87 -14.70 -7.05
N CYS A 57 2.96 -13.74 -6.87
CA CYS A 57 1.54 -14.00 -6.90
C CYS A 57 1.35 -14.71 -8.23
N GLY A 58 1.17 -16.04 -8.20
CA GLY A 58 1.14 -16.84 -9.41
C GLY A 58 0.00 -16.30 -10.22
N CYS A 59 0.30 -15.45 -11.20
CA CYS A 59 -0.72 -14.81 -12.02
C CYS A 59 -1.48 -15.95 -12.69
N PRO A 60 -2.75 -16.19 -12.34
CA PRO A 60 -3.57 -17.13 -13.09
C PRO A 60 -4.01 -16.35 -14.33
N LYS A 61 -3.07 -16.23 -15.28
CA LYS A 61 -3.23 -15.64 -16.61
C LYS A 61 -3.87 -14.25 -16.65
N LEU A 62 -3.04 -13.25 -16.94
CA LEU A 62 -3.50 -12.07 -17.67
C LEU A 62 -3.98 -12.52 -19.07
N ARG A 63 -5.21 -13.04 -19.15
CA ARG A 63 -5.93 -13.19 -20.41
C ARG A 63 -6.38 -11.80 -20.83
N ARG A 64 -5.57 -11.12 -21.64
CA ARG A 64 -5.98 -10.24 -22.74
C ARG A 64 -4.74 -9.89 -23.56
N GLY A 65 -4.89 -10.09 -24.87
CA GLY A 65 -3.80 -10.24 -25.83
C GLY A 65 -3.02 -8.97 -26.13
N CYS A 66 -1.75 -9.20 -26.42
CA CYS A 66 -1.05 -8.65 -27.57
C CYS A 66 -0.67 -9.83 -28.47
#